data_AF-A0A258JGJ1-F1
#
_entry.id   AF-A0A258JGJ1-F1
#
_cell.length_a   1.000
_cell.length_b   1.000
_cell.length_c   1.000
_cell.angle_alpha   90.00
_cell.angle_beta   90.00
_cell.angle_gamma   90.00
#
_symmetry.space_group_name_H-M   'P 1'
#
loop_
_entity.id
_entity.type
_entity.pdbx_description
1 polymer ?
#
loop_
_entity_poly.entity_id
_entity_poly.type
_entity_poly.pdbx_seq_one_letter_code
_entity_poly.pdbx_strand_id
1 'polypeptide(L)'
;LTADSTNEQASVGLDRLSESEFARFHKLNDAYKAKFGIPFIVCVRRHTKDSILNAFERRLAHGTADEFDTAIDEIIRIGALRLDQRVTAPDQLPLNGRLSTHVLDTHGGQPAVDVPIVLWELSAAGENRLIWRGVSNKDGRTDAPLIAGRPVPIGTYELHFSVGGYFTGRGVPLSDPPFLDVVPIRFSVANPEGHYHVPLVVSPWSYSTYRGS
;
A
#
# COMPACT_ATOMS: atom_id res chain seq x y z
N LEU A 1 -27.01 -0.58 0.45
CA LEU A 1 -25.76 0.20 0.38
C LEU A 1 -25.85 1.20 -0.77
N THR A 2 -25.28 2.40 -0.64
CA THR A 2 -25.19 3.35 -1.76
C THR A 2 -24.09 2.95 -2.74
N ALA A 3 -24.15 3.42 -3.99
CA ALA A 3 -23.11 3.15 -5.00
C ALA A 3 -21.71 3.54 -4.52
N ASP A 4 -21.59 4.66 -3.79
CA ASP A 4 -20.33 5.11 -3.18
C ASP A 4 -19.77 4.07 -2.21
N SER A 5 -20.61 3.52 -1.33
CA SER A 5 -20.16 2.54 -0.33
C SER A 5 -19.72 1.22 -0.98
N THR A 6 -20.37 0.81 -2.06
CA THR A 6 -19.98 -0.39 -2.83
C THR A 6 -18.62 -0.17 -3.51
N ASN A 7 -18.41 0.98 -4.14
CA ASN A 7 -17.14 1.32 -4.79
C ASN A 7 -15.99 1.44 -3.79
N GLU A 8 -16.25 2.03 -2.62
CA GLU A 8 -15.27 2.15 -1.54
C GLU A 8 -14.82 0.77 -1.03
N GLN A 9 -15.75 -0.16 -0.83
CA GLN A 9 -15.42 -1.53 -0.39
C GLN A 9 -14.73 -2.35 -1.48
N ALA A 10 -15.15 -2.21 -2.74
CA ALA A 10 -14.50 -2.89 -3.87
C ALA A 10 -13.06 -2.40 -4.07
N SER A 11 -12.77 -1.12 -3.81
CA SER A 11 -11.43 -0.53 -3.97
C SER A 11 -10.35 -1.18 -3.09
N VAL A 12 -10.76 -1.85 -2.02
CA VAL A 12 -9.88 -2.57 -1.09
C VAL A 12 -10.06 -4.09 -1.15
N GLY A 13 -10.87 -4.58 -2.09
CA GLY A 13 -11.10 -6.01 -2.31
C GLY A 13 -12.00 -6.67 -1.26
N LEU A 14 -12.75 -5.89 -0.45
CA LEU A 14 -13.71 -6.45 0.51
C LEU A 14 -14.91 -7.13 -0.18
N ASP A 15 -15.11 -6.89 -1.48
CA ASP A 15 -16.06 -7.60 -2.34
C ASP A 15 -15.57 -9.01 -2.75
N ARG A 16 -14.30 -9.32 -2.51
CA ARG A 16 -13.62 -10.58 -2.88
C ARG A 16 -12.94 -11.19 -1.66
N LEU A 17 -13.69 -11.31 -0.57
CA LEU A 17 -13.21 -11.99 0.63
C LEU A 17 -13.26 -13.51 0.41
N SER A 18 -12.24 -14.21 0.90
CA SER A 18 -12.35 -15.67 1.06
C SER A 18 -13.42 -15.99 2.10
N GLU A 19 -13.89 -17.24 2.15
CA GLU A 19 -14.86 -17.68 3.14
C GLU A 19 -14.36 -17.48 4.58
N SER A 20 -13.07 -17.76 4.82
CA SER A 20 -12.44 -17.58 6.13
C SER A 20 -12.28 -16.10 6.50
N GLU A 21 -11.94 -15.23 5.54
CA GLU A 21 -11.90 -13.78 5.76
C GLU A 21 -13.29 -13.25 6.09
N PHE A 22 -14.30 -13.61 5.31
CA PHE A 22 -15.69 -13.20 5.50
C PHE A 22 -16.22 -13.59 6.88
N ALA A 23 -16.02 -14.85 7.29
CA ALA A 23 -16.41 -15.34 8.61
C ALA A 23 -15.71 -14.56 9.74
N ARG A 24 -14.43 -14.23 9.58
CA ARG A 24 -13.68 -13.42 10.56
C ARG A 24 -14.22 -12.00 10.66
N PHE A 25 -14.48 -11.34 9.52
CA PHE A 25 -15.09 -10.01 9.48
C PHE A 25 -16.46 -9.98 10.16
N HIS A 26 -17.32 -10.96 9.89
CA HIS A 26 -18.64 -11.07 10.52
C HIS A 26 -18.54 -11.26 12.03
N LYS A 27 -17.70 -12.20 12.50
CA LYS A 27 -17.49 -12.44 13.93
C LYS A 27 -17.00 -11.17 14.65
N LEU A 28 -16.06 -10.44 14.06
CA LEU A 28 -15.52 -9.21 14.64
C LEU A 28 -16.55 -8.08 14.65
N ASN A 29 -17.34 -7.93 13.58
CA ASN A 29 -18.45 -6.98 13.53
C ASN A 29 -19.51 -7.25 14.60
N ASP A 30 -19.91 -8.51 14.76
CA ASP A 30 -20.92 -8.90 15.76
C ASP A 30 -20.41 -8.64 17.17
N ALA A 31 -19.16 -8.99 17.46
CA ALA A 31 -18.53 -8.69 18.74
C ALA A 31 -18.44 -7.18 19.01
N TYR A 32 -18.08 -6.39 18.00
CA TYR A 32 -17.97 -4.94 18.12
C TYR A 32 -19.34 -4.29 18.38
N LYS A 33 -20.36 -4.69 17.62
CA LYS A 33 -21.74 -4.22 17.81
C LYS A 33 -22.30 -4.63 19.17
N ALA A 34 -22.04 -5.85 19.61
CA ALA A 34 -22.48 -6.32 20.93
C ALA A 34 -21.83 -5.52 22.07
N LYS A 35 -20.55 -5.15 21.93
CA LYS A 35 -19.82 -4.39 22.96
C LYS A 35 -20.21 -2.90 23.00
N PHE A 36 -20.27 -2.25 21.84
CA PHE A 36 -20.36 -0.79 21.76
C PHE A 36 -21.73 -0.26 21.33
N GLY A 37 -22.64 -1.12 20.85
CA GLY A 37 -23.98 -0.74 20.39
C GLY A 37 -24.02 -0.02 19.04
N ILE A 38 -22.87 0.16 18.39
CA ILE A 38 -22.72 0.80 17.08
C ILE A 38 -22.01 -0.14 16.10
N PRO A 39 -22.23 -0.01 14.77
CA PRO A 39 -21.43 -0.76 13.80
C PRO A 39 -19.97 -0.34 13.85
N PHE A 40 -19.06 -1.22 13.43
CA PHE A 40 -17.68 -0.84 13.21
C PHE A 40 -17.59 0.08 12.00
N ILE A 41 -17.07 1.29 12.21
CA ILE A 41 -16.90 2.29 11.15
C ILE A 41 -15.41 2.49 10.90
N VAL A 42 -15.00 2.38 9.65
CA VAL A 42 -13.63 2.64 9.20
C VAL A 42 -13.67 3.23 7.79
N CYS A 43 -12.79 4.20 7.52
CA CYS A 43 -12.56 4.78 6.23
C CYS A 43 -11.78 3.81 5.35
N VAL A 44 -12.48 2.86 4.72
CA VAL A 44 -11.87 1.74 4.00
C VAL A 44 -10.81 2.16 2.99
N ARG A 45 -10.97 3.30 2.29
CA ARG A 45 -9.99 3.80 1.30
C ARG A 45 -8.59 4.04 1.87
N ARG A 46 -8.46 4.16 3.19
CA ARG A 46 -7.20 4.35 3.92
C ARG A 46 -6.56 3.04 4.39
N HIS A 47 -7.20 1.90 4.15
CA HIS A 47 -6.82 0.62 4.75
C HIS A 47 -6.74 -0.52 3.72
N THR A 48 -5.88 -1.48 4.01
CA THR A 48 -5.89 -2.82 3.39
C THR A 48 -6.83 -3.72 4.18
N LYS A 49 -7.19 -4.89 3.65
CA LYS A 49 -8.01 -5.88 4.40
C LYS A 49 -7.40 -6.21 5.75
N ASP A 50 -6.10 -6.51 5.76
CA ASP A 50 -5.36 -6.88 6.96
C ASP A 50 -5.33 -5.75 7.99
N SER A 51 -5.15 -4.50 7.55
CA SER A 51 -5.15 -3.39 8.51
C SER A 51 -6.54 -3.08 9.07
N ILE A 52 -7.62 -3.41 8.36
CA ILE A 52 -8.98 -3.37 8.94
C ILE A 52 -9.13 -4.46 10.00
N LEU A 53 -8.72 -5.70 9.72
CA LEU A 53 -8.78 -6.81 10.68
C LEU A 53 -7.97 -6.49 11.95
N ASN A 54 -6.76 -5.95 11.80
CA ASN A 54 -5.95 -5.50 12.94
C ASN A 54 -6.59 -4.31 13.68
N ALA A 55 -7.30 -3.42 12.96
CA ALA A 55 -8.04 -2.33 13.58
C ALA A 55 -9.20 -2.84 14.43
N PHE A 56 -9.95 -3.86 13.99
CA PHE A 56 -10.98 -4.50 14.81
C PHE A 56 -10.40 -5.01 16.13
N GLU A 57 -9.32 -5.80 16.07
CA GLU A 57 -8.74 -6.44 17.26
C GLU A 57 -8.27 -5.41 18.29
N ARG A 58 -7.58 -4.36 17.83
CA ARG A 58 -7.15 -3.26 18.70
C ARG A 58 -8.34 -2.49 19.29
N ARG A 59 -9.31 -2.12 18.45
CA ARG A 59 -10.46 -1.28 18.86
C ARG A 59 -11.45 -2.03 19.75
N LEU A 60 -11.55 -3.35 19.62
CA LEU A 60 -12.28 -4.19 20.57
C LEU A 60 -11.71 -4.14 21.99
N ALA A 61 -10.46 -3.72 22.18
CA ALA A 61 -9.87 -3.52 23.50
C ALA A 61 -10.18 -2.14 24.11
N HIS A 62 -10.69 -1.18 23.33
CA HIS A 62 -10.95 0.19 23.80
C HIS A 62 -12.20 0.31 24.70
N GLY A 63 -12.32 1.47 25.36
CA GLY A 63 -13.53 1.89 26.08
C GLY A 63 -14.60 2.41 25.12
N THR A 64 -15.86 2.43 25.59
CA THR A 64 -17.00 2.85 24.75
C THR A 64 -16.89 4.29 24.28
N ALA A 65 -16.48 5.22 25.15
CA ALA A 65 -16.33 6.64 24.78
C ALA A 65 -15.29 6.81 23.65
N ASP A 66 -14.13 6.17 23.79
CA ASP A 66 -13.05 6.22 22.78
C ASP A 66 -13.51 5.71 21.41
N GLU A 67 -14.38 4.70 21.38
CA GLU A 67 -14.91 4.15 20.13
C GLU A 67 -15.99 5.01 19.48
N PHE A 68 -16.76 5.78 20.25
CA PHE A 68 -17.64 6.80 19.67
C PHE A 68 -16.84 7.91 19.01
N ASP A 69 -15.80 8.41 19.68
CA ASP A 69 -14.91 9.45 19.12
C ASP A 69 -14.19 8.92 17.88
N THR A 70 -13.65 7.69 17.94
CA THR A 70 -13.01 7.04 16.78
C THR A 70 -13.98 6.85 15.62
N ALA A 71 -15.23 6.44 15.89
CA ALA A 71 -16.24 6.29 14.84
C ALA A 71 -16.57 7.62 14.16
N ILE A 72 -16.67 8.72 14.93
CA ILE A 72 -16.88 10.07 14.38
C ILE A 72 -15.70 10.47 13.50
N ASP A 73 -14.46 10.26 13.94
CA ASP A 73 -13.26 10.54 13.15
C ASP A 73 -13.26 9.78 11.81
N GLU A 74 -13.64 8.50 11.83
CA GLU A 74 -13.77 7.69 10.62
C GLU A 74 -14.87 8.19 9.68
N ILE A 75 -16.02 8.62 10.20
CA ILE A 75 -17.08 9.26 9.40
C ILE A 75 -16.58 10.56 8.75
N ILE A 76 -15.87 11.40 9.51
CA ILE A 76 -15.33 12.67 9.00
C ILE A 76 -14.35 12.40 7.86
N ARG A 77 -13.46 11.40 8.00
CA ARG A 77 -12.51 11.00 6.94
C ARG A 77 -13.22 10.51 5.68
N ILE A 78 -14.27 9.69 5.84
CA ILE A 78 -15.12 9.25 4.72
C ILE A 78 -15.77 10.46 4.02
N GLY A 79 -16.35 11.38 4.81
CA GLY A 79 -16.95 12.61 4.31
C GLY A 79 -15.97 13.48 3.53
N ALA A 80 -14.77 13.68 4.07
CA ALA A 80 -13.70 14.46 3.45
C ALA A 80 -13.30 13.88 2.08
N LEU A 81 -13.06 12.57 1.99
CA LEU A 81 -12.72 11.91 0.72
C LEU A 81 -13.85 11.97 -0.30
N ARG A 82 -15.10 11.86 0.14
CA ARG A 82 -16.26 11.98 -0.75
C ARG A 82 -16.46 13.39 -1.28
N LEU A 83 -16.14 14.39 -0.46
CA LEU A 83 -16.21 15.80 -0.82
C LEU A 83 -15.12 16.13 -1.86
N ASP A 84 -13.89 15.71 -1.61
CA ASP A 84 -12.73 15.89 -2.51
C ASP A 84 -12.99 15.30 -3.91
N GLN A 85 -13.68 14.17 -3.99
CA GLN A 85 -14.06 13.56 -5.27
C GLN A 85 -15.18 14.28 -6.04
N ARG A 86 -15.95 15.16 -5.38
CA ARG A 86 -17.14 15.80 -5.96
C ARG A 86 -16.96 17.28 -6.21
N VAL A 87 -16.08 17.93 -5.44
CA VAL A 87 -15.91 19.38 -5.45
C VAL A 87 -14.54 19.71 -6.00
N THR A 88 -14.51 20.42 -7.12
CA THR A 88 -13.29 21.05 -7.62
C THR A 88 -13.12 22.40 -6.94
N ALA A 89 -12.05 22.54 -6.17
CA ALA A 89 -11.66 23.79 -5.54
C ALA A 89 -10.16 24.05 -5.76
N PRO A 90 -9.70 25.32 -5.72
CA PRO A 90 -8.28 25.65 -5.78
C PRO A 90 -7.48 25.06 -4.61
N ASP A 91 -8.08 25.07 -3.42
CA ASP A 91 -7.53 24.46 -2.21
C ASP A 91 -8.15 23.08 -2.00
N GLN A 92 -7.31 22.05 -1.89
CA GLN A 92 -7.73 20.67 -1.66
C GLN A 92 -7.38 20.22 -0.26
N LEU A 93 -8.23 19.36 0.31
CA LEU A 93 -7.91 18.70 1.57
C LEU A 93 -6.72 17.75 1.36
N PRO A 94 -5.78 17.64 2.32
CA PRO A 94 -4.58 16.82 2.19
C PRO A 94 -4.93 15.33 2.40
N LEU A 95 -5.67 14.75 1.46
CA LEU A 95 -6.24 13.40 1.54
C LEU A 95 -5.52 12.39 0.65
N ASN A 96 -4.52 12.83 -0.10
CA ASN A 96 -3.80 12.01 -1.05
C ASN A 96 -2.41 11.68 -0.51
N GLY A 97 -2.03 10.41 -0.61
CA GLY A 97 -0.67 9.97 -0.38
C GLY A 97 0.07 9.77 -1.69
N ARG A 98 1.35 9.42 -1.58
CA ARG A 98 2.19 9.11 -2.75
C ARG A 98 3.16 8.00 -2.42
N LEU A 99 3.24 6.98 -3.26
CA LEU A 99 4.30 5.97 -3.23
C LEU A 99 5.10 6.04 -4.52
N SER A 100 6.41 6.18 -4.40
CA SER A 100 7.34 6.25 -5.53
C SER A 100 8.61 5.45 -5.26
N THR A 101 9.33 5.12 -6.33
CA THR A 101 10.61 4.42 -6.27
C THR A 101 11.61 5.04 -7.23
N HIS A 102 12.87 4.63 -7.10
CA HIS A 102 14.00 5.02 -7.93
C HIS A 102 15.05 3.92 -7.83
N VAL A 103 15.62 3.49 -8.94
CA VAL A 103 16.65 2.46 -9.00
C VAL A 103 17.96 3.09 -9.45
N LEU A 104 18.96 3.01 -8.58
CA LEU A 104 20.31 3.53 -8.78
C LEU A 104 21.29 2.38 -8.89
N ASP A 105 21.98 2.28 -10.02
CA ASP A 105 23.06 1.33 -10.25
C ASP A 105 24.40 1.92 -9.78
N THR A 106 24.93 1.40 -8.69
CA THR A 106 26.23 1.83 -8.13
C THR A 106 27.44 1.17 -8.76
N HIS A 107 27.25 0.08 -9.52
CA HIS A 107 28.32 -0.51 -10.31
C HIS A 107 28.64 0.35 -11.53
N GLY A 108 27.60 0.80 -12.25
CA GLY A 108 27.72 1.69 -13.39
C GLY A 108 27.71 3.19 -13.05
N GLY A 109 27.39 3.57 -11.81
CA GLY A 109 27.32 4.97 -11.38
C GLY A 109 26.20 5.78 -12.05
N GLN A 110 25.07 5.15 -12.35
CA GLN A 110 23.99 5.74 -13.16
C GLN A 110 22.60 5.27 -12.71
N PRO A 111 21.51 5.93 -13.12
CA PRO A 111 20.17 5.35 -12.97
C PRO A 111 20.05 4.03 -13.73
N ALA A 112 19.36 3.06 -13.13
CA ALA A 112 19.13 1.76 -13.74
C ALA A 112 17.88 1.84 -14.62
N VAL A 113 18.07 1.81 -15.94
CA VAL A 113 17.00 1.92 -16.95
C VAL A 113 16.43 0.55 -17.29
N ASP A 114 15.12 0.50 -17.58
CA ASP A 114 14.38 -0.69 -18.02
C ASP A 114 14.39 -1.86 -17.01
N VAL A 115 14.61 -1.59 -15.72
CA VAL A 115 14.52 -2.60 -14.66
C VAL A 115 13.05 -2.96 -14.44
N PRO A 116 12.64 -4.24 -14.60
CA PRO A 116 11.28 -4.66 -14.26
C PRO A 116 11.01 -4.52 -12.76
N ILE A 117 9.90 -3.85 -12.44
CA ILE A 117 9.46 -3.56 -11.08
C ILE A 117 8.03 -4.06 -10.88
N VAL A 118 7.78 -4.71 -9.76
CA VAL A 118 6.44 -5.13 -9.32
C VAL A 118 6.21 -4.66 -7.90
N LEU A 119 5.03 -4.07 -7.64
CA LEU A 119 4.57 -3.73 -6.30
C LEU A 119 3.43 -4.65 -5.89
N TRP A 120 3.62 -5.34 -4.77
CA TRP A 120 2.62 -6.17 -4.12
C TRP A 120 2.14 -5.51 -2.83
N GLU A 121 0.84 -5.63 -2.56
CA GLU A 121 0.30 -5.53 -1.22
C GLU A 121 0.27 -6.94 -0.62
N LEU A 122 0.91 -7.11 0.53
CA LEU A 122 1.02 -8.40 1.18
C LEU A 122 -0.22 -8.70 2.01
N SER A 123 -0.65 -9.97 1.99
CA SER A 123 -1.69 -10.48 2.87
C SER A 123 -1.11 -11.49 3.87
N ALA A 124 -1.58 -11.44 5.12
CA ALA A 124 -1.21 -12.37 6.18
C ALA A 124 -1.98 -13.70 6.11
N ALA A 125 -3.20 -13.70 5.55
CA ALA A 125 -4.09 -14.86 5.56
C ALA A 125 -4.70 -15.20 4.18
N GLY A 126 -4.32 -14.46 3.14
CA GLY A 126 -4.79 -14.65 1.77
C GLY A 126 -3.70 -14.43 0.74
N GLU A 127 -4.10 -14.17 -0.50
CA GLU A 127 -3.17 -13.92 -1.59
C GLU A 127 -2.66 -12.47 -1.59
N ASN A 128 -1.40 -12.29 -1.93
CA ASN A 128 -0.85 -10.97 -2.19
C ASN A 128 -1.56 -10.33 -3.39
N ARG A 129 -1.88 -9.04 -3.29
CA ARG A 129 -2.54 -8.30 -4.36
C ARG A 129 -1.52 -7.55 -5.19
N LEU A 130 -1.54 -7.76 -6.51
CA LEU A 130 -0.75 -6.95 -7.43
C LEU A 130 -1.29 -5.52 -7.44
N ILE A 131 -0.46 -4.54 -7.11
CA ILE A 131 -0.83 -3.12 -7.10
C ILE A 131 -0.33 -2.41 -8.34
N TRP A 132 0.90 -2.70 -8.75
CA TRP A 132 1.53 -2.03 -9.88
C TRP A 132 2.59 -2.92 -10.52
N ARG A 133 2.76 -2.81 -11.84
CA ARG A 133 3.80 -3.48 -12.62
C ARG A 133 4.27 -2.58 -13.76
N GLY A 134 5.58 -2.54 -14.00
CA GLY A 134 6.17 -1.76 -15.08
C GLY A 134 7.69 -1.84 -15.06
N VAL A 135 8.35 -0.84 -15.64
CA VAL A 135 9.81 -0.74 -15.70
C VAL A 135 10.28 0.65 -15.26
N SER A 136 11.55 0.78 -14.87
CA SER A 136 12.19 2.08 -14.67
C SER A 136 12.50 2.79 -16.00
N ASN A 137 12.38 4.11 -16.01
CA ASN A 137 12.65 4.98 -17.15
C ASN A 137 14.13 5.42 -17.17
N LYS A 138 14.46 6.37 -18.05
CA LYS A 138 15.83 6.89 -18.24
C LYS A 138 16.46 7.55 -17.00
N ASP A 139 15.65 7.95 -16.02
CA ASP A 139 16.10 8.49 -14.73
C ASP A 139 16.03 7.43 -13.62
N GLY A 140 15.88 6.14 -13.97
CA GLY A 140 15.74 5.04 -13.00
C GLY A 140 14.43 5.08 -12.19
N ARG A 141 13.49 5.96 -12.54
CA ARG A 141 12.21 6.16 -11.85
C ARG A 141 11.08 5.52 -12.65
N THR A 142 9.86 5.59 -12.13
CA THR A 142 8.65 5.32 -12.92
C THR A 142 8.06 6.63 -13.43
N ASP A 143 7.43 6.63 -14.62
CA ASP A 143 6.89 7.86 -15.23
C ASP A 143 5.79 8.51 -14.39
N ALA A 144 5.00 7.69 -13.71
CA ALA A 144 4.06 8.10 -12.68
C ALA A 144 4.42 7.42 -11.35
N PRO A 145 4.04 8.00 -10.19
CA PRO A 145 4.15 7.30 -8.91
C PRO A 145 3.40 5.97 -8.94
N LEU A 146 3.90 4.99 -8.19
CA LEU A 146 3.28 3.66 -8.07
C LEU A 146 1.85 3.75 -7.49
N ILE A 147 1.64 4.71 -6.58
CA ILE A 147 0.33 5.12 -6.06
C ILE A 147 0.31 6.65 -5.97
N ALA A 148 -0.73 7.29 -6.52
CA ALA A 148 -0.99 8.73 -6.43
C ALA A 148 -2.49 9.02 -6.61
N GLY A 149 -2.92 10.25 -6.28
CA GLY A 149 -4.31 10.70 -6.44
C GLY A 149 -5.31 10.01 -5.50
N ARG A 150 -4.80 9.32 -4.49
CA ARG A 150 -5.57 8.65 -3.43
C ARG A 150 -4.69 8.42 -2.20
N PRO A 151 -5.26 8.11 -1.03
CA PRO A 151 -4.48 7.60 0.09
C PRO A 151 -3.69 6.34 -0.31
N VAL A 152 -2.49 6.16 0.27
CA VAL A 152 -1.74 4.91 0.24
C VAL A 152 -2.25 4.03 1.37
N PRO A 153 -2.96 2.91 1.12
CA PRO A 153 -3.61 2.18 2.20
C PRO A 153 -2.63 1.69 3.28
N ILE A 154 -3.02 1.77 4.56
CA ILE A 154 -2.24 1.22 5.68
C ILE A 154 -2.11 -0.28 5.48
N GLY A 155 -0.88 -0.77 5.44
CA GLY A 155 -0.59 -2.17 5.19
C GLY A 155 0.90 -2.43 4.97
N THR A 156 1.21 -3.67 4.61
CA THR A 156 2.56 -4.10 4.25
C THR A 156 2.64 -4.32 2.75
N TYR A 157 3.71 -3.83 2.15
CA TYR A 157 3.96 -3.88 0.72
C TYR A 157 5.32 -4.52 0.46
N GLU A 158 5.49 -5.04 -0.76
CA GLU A 158 6.77 -5.56 -1.22
C GLU A 158 7.03 -5.13 -2.67
N LEU A 159 8.17 -4.47 -2.89
CA LEU A 159 8.67 -4.16 -4.23
C LEU A 159 9.64 -5.25 -4.67
N HIS A 160 9.44 -5.77 -5.89
CA HIS A 160 10.38 -6.69 -6.53
C HIS A 160 11.08 -5.97 -7.68
N PHE A 161 12.40 -5.93 -7.63
CA PHE A 161 13.24 -5.37 -8.69
C PHE A 161 14.00 -6.51 -9.37
N SER A 162 13.78 -6.72 -10.66
CA SER A 162 14.46 -7.79 -11.43
C SER A 162 15.81 -7.28 -11.94
N VAL A 163 16.84 -7.36 -11.08
CA VAL A 163 18.16 -6.77 -11.31
C VAL A 163 19.14 -7.70 -12.05
N GLY A 164 18.95 -9.02 -11.96
CA GLY A 164 19.81 -10.00 -12.64
C GLY A 164 19.77 -9.84 -14.15
N GLY A 165 18.56 -9.73 -14.72
CA GLY A 165 18.35 -9.46 -16.13
C GLY A 165 18.93 -8.10 -16.57
N TYR A 166 18.82 -7.07 -15.73
CA TYR A 166 19.42 -5.75 -15.98
C TYR A 166 20.94 -5.82 -16.08
N PHE A 167 21.63 -6.41 -15.10
CA PHE A 167 23.09 -6.51 -15.11
C PHE A 167 23.61 -7.44 -16.21
N THR A 168 22.89 -8.53 -16.50
CA THR A 168 23.19 -9.43 -17.63
C THR A 168 23.10 -8.67 -18.96
N GLY A 169 22.04 -7.87 -19.17
CA GLY A 169 21.88 -7.05 -20.37
C GLY A 169 22.97 -5.98 -20.54
N ARG A 170 23.61 -5.58 -19.43
CA ARG A 170 24.77 -4.67 -19.43
C ARG A 170 26.12 -5.37 -19.64
N GLY A 171 26.14 -6.70 -19.78
CA GLY A 171 27.37 -7.47 -19.93
C GLY A 171 28.24 -7.55 -18.68
N VAL A 172 27.64 -7.32 -17.50
CA VAL A 172 28.37 -7.48 -16.22
C VAL A 172 28.53 -8.98 -15.94
N PRO A 173 29.74 -9.49 -15.68
CA PRO A 173 29.93 -10.89 -15.31
C PRO A 173 29.23 -11.21 -13.99
N LEU A 174 28.26 -12.12 -14.02
CA LEU A 174 27.52 -12.61 -12.86
C LEU A 174 27.89 -14.06 -12.57
N SER A 175 27.65 -14.51 -11.34
CA SER A 175 27.62 -15.94 -11.02
C SER A 175 26.42 -16.60 -11.70
N ASP A 176 26.46 -17.93 -11.81
CA ASP A 176 25.32 -18.74 -12.24
C ASP A 176 24.91 -19.68 -11.10
N PRO A 177 23.81 -19.40 -10.37
CA PRO A 177 22.90 -18.27 -10.54
C PRO A 177 23.47 -16.92 -10.04
N PRO A 178 22.93 -15.76 -10.48
CA PRO A 178 23.35 -14.45 -10.00
C PRO A 178 23.18 -14.31 -8.49
N PHE A 179 24.15 -13.68 -7.81
CA PHE A 179 24.04 -13.42 -6.37
C PHE A 179 22.81 -12.56 -6.02
N LEU A 180 22.52 -11.55 -6.84
CA LEU A 180 21.27 -10.79 -6.81
C LEU A 180 20.57 -10.92 -8.17
N ASP A 181 19.46 -11.68 -8.21
CA ASP A 181 18.60 -11.79 -9.38
C ASP A 181 17.33 -10.92 -9.24
N VAL A 182 16.50 -11.22 -8.24
CA VAL A 182 15.37 -10.38 -7.83
C VAL A 182 15.62 -9.86 -6.43
N VAL A 183 15.54 -8.54 -6.25
CA VAL A 183 15.66 -7.89 -4.93
C VAL A 183 14.27 -7.56 -4.41
N PRO A 184 13.77 -8.25 -3.36
CA PRO A 184 12.55 -7.87 -2.67
C PRO A 184 12.82 -6.81 -1.59
N ILE A 185 12.05 -5.72 -1.58
CA ILE A 185 12.04 -4.72 -0.52
C ILE A 185 10.66 -4.70 0.12
N ARG A 186 10.57 -5.24 1.34
CA ARG A 186 9.35 -5.22 2.16
C ARG A 186 9.33 -3.99 3.06
N PHE A 187 8.21 -3.28 3.09
CA PHE A 187 8.01 -2.09 3.92
C PHE A 187 6.55 -1.93 4.33
N SER A 188 6.28 -1.11 5.34
CA SER A 188 4.92 -0.85 5.83
C SER A 188 4.56 0.62 5.70
N VAL A 189 3.29 0.86 5.37
CA VAL A 189 2.67 2.19 5.32
C VAL A 189 1.77 2.34 6.54
N ALA A 190 1.94 3.45 7.26
CA ALA A 190 1.19 3.77 8.47
C ALA A 190 0.40 5.09 8.38
N ASN A 191 0.83 6.01 7.51
CA ASN A 191 0.16 7.28 7.26
C ASN A 191 -0.34 7.31 5.80
N PRO A 192 -1.64 7.11 5.53
CA PRO A 192 -2.16 7.04 4.17
C PRO A 192 -1.94 8.29 3.32
N GLU A 193 -1.87 9.46 3.95
CA GLU A 193 -1.67 10.75 3.30
C GLU A 193 -0.18 11.11 3.19
N GLY A 194 0.71 10.20 3.62
CA GLY A 194 2.16 10.40 3.59
C GLY A 194 2.77 10.27 2.19
N HIS A 195 3.94 10.88 2.05
CA HIS A 195 4.85 10.64 0.92
C HIS A 195 5.84 9.54 1.29
N TYR A 196 5.88 8.50 0.46
CA TYR A 196 6.75 7.35 0.60
C TYR A 196 7.63 7.27 -0.64
N HIS A 197 8.92 7.47 -0.45
CA HIS A 197 9.92 7.19 -1.46
C HIS A 197 10.76 5.99 -1.01
N VAL A 198 10.69 4.89 -1.75
CA VAL A 198 11.40 3.64 -1.42
C VAL A 198 12.34 3.32 -2.58
N PRO A 199 13.56 3.87 -2.60
CA PRO A 199 14.53 3.62 -3.65
C PRO A 199 15.28 2.30 -3.45
N LEU A 200 15.82 1.78 -4.53
CA LEU A 200 16.80 0.69 -4.55
C LEU A 200 18.14 1.27 -5.02
N VAL A 201 19.17 1.15 -4.19
CA VAL A 201 20.56 1.43 -4.57
C VAL A 201 21.24 0.07 -4.69
N VAL A 202 21.72 -0.30 -5.87
CA VAL A 202 22.10 -1.69 -6.17
C VAL A 202 23.36 -1.81 -7.01
N SER A 203 24.17 -2.81 -6.70
CA SER A 203 25.22 -3.38 -7.54
C SER A 203 24.90 -4.87 -7.77
N PRO A 204 25.66 -5.61 -8.60
CA PRO A 204 25.46 -7.04 -8.75
C PRO A 204 25.61 -7.85 -7.45
N TRP A 205 26.27 -7.30 -6.43
CA TRP A 205 26.66 -8.01 -5.20
C TRP A 205 26.15 -7.38 -3.91
N SER A 206 25.51 -6.22 -3.98
CA SER A 206 25.02 -5.51 -2.81
C SER A 206 23.82 -4.65 -3.16
N TYR A 207 22.94 -4.43 -2.19
CA TYR A 207 21.91 -3.43 -2.32
C TYR A 207 21.62 -2.76 -0.97
N SER A 208 21.04 -1.57 -1.03
CA SER A 208 20.49 -0.87 0.12
C SER A 208 19.20 -0.15 -0.26
N THR A 209 18.41 0.16 0.75
CA THR A 209 17.18 0.94 0.65
C THR A 209 17.00 1.77 1.91
N TYR A 210 16.12 2.76 1.84
CA TYR A 210 15.77 3.64 2.96
C TYR A 210 14.39 4.24 2.71
N ARG A 211 13.81 4.88 3.74
CA ARG A 211 12.60 5.69 3.56
C ARG A 211 13.01 7.11 3.21
N GLY A 212 12.86 7.50 1.94
CA GLY A 212 13.05 8.88 1.48
C GLY A 212 11.85 9.77 1.84
N SER A 213 12.12 11.07 1.91
CA SER A 213 11.13 12.15 2.08
C SER A 213 10.47 12.54 0.76
#